data_AF-R7VA66-F1
#
_entry.id   AF-R7VA66-F1
#
_cell.length_a   1.000
_cell.length_b   1.000
_cell.length_c   1.000
_cell.angle_alpha   90.00
_cell.angle_beta   90.00
_cell.angle_gamma   90.00
#
_symmetry.space_group_name_H-M   'P 1'
#
loop_
_entity.id
_entity.type
_entity.pdbx_description
1 polymer ?
#
loop_
_entity_poly.entity_id
_entity_poly.type
_entity_poly.pdbx_seq_one_letter_code
_entity_poly.pdbx_strand_id
1 'polypeptide(L)'
;MEEEEEGKGGGERVLCDYCLQTASCNRKGAQEDLLICTDCQAKAHPSCMDYSSDLARRARRSPWQCIDCKTCCLCEDAGDPDAMLFCDACDKGYHMSCHSPVIEDKPTGKWVCSRCCQEIEADAPETTFCGSCVLMFCYRLRTGGCIDSPSVSGSSSWVTDVPNAADWSIDEVAQYFSNIGFIHQSEIFREQEIDGRSLLLLKRSDVLTGLSFKLGPALKIYSHVQQLQLRGQPVQ
;
A
#
# COMPACT_ATOMS: atom_id res chain seq x y z
N MET A 1 -23.57 -20.73 -52.67
CA MET A 1 -24.82 -21.28 -52.13
C MET A 1 -24.56 -21.57 -50.66
N GLU A 2 -24.65 -20.60 -49.74
CA GLU A 2 -25.70 -19.54 -49.56
C GLU A 2 -27.05 -20.17 -49.17
N GLU A 3 -27.87 -19.66 -48.24
CA GLU A 3 -27.83 -18.49 -47.30
C GLU A 3 -28.90 -18.75 -46.17
N GLU A 4 -29.06 -17.99 -45.08
CA GLU A 4 -28.43 -16.73 -44.63
C GLU A 4 -27.45 -16.99 -43.43
N GLU A 5 -27.52 -16.52 -42.17
CA GLU A 5 -28.43 -15.64 -41.38
C GLU A 5 -27.61 -14.55 -40.64
N GLU A 6 -28.05 -13.29 -40.67
CA GLU A 6 -27.34 -12.16 -40.06
C GLU A 6 -27.71 -11.88 -38.59
N GLY A 7 -26.75 -12.09 -37.67
CA GLY A 7 -26.79 -11.50 -36.33
C GLY A 7 -26.39 -10.02 -36.32
N LYS A 8 -27.33 -9.10 -36.60
CA LYS A 8 -27.05 -7.65 -36.69
C LYS A 8 -26.47 -7.05 -35.40
N GLY A 9 -25.20 -6.66 -35.45
CA GLY A 9 -24.50 -5.98 -34.35
C GLY A 9 -23.13 -5.46 -34.79
N GLY A 10 -23.11 -4.31 -35.47
CA GLY A 10 -21.91 -3.68 -36.03
C GLY A 10 -20.97 -3.04 -34.99
N GLY A 11 -20.66 -3.75 -33.91
CA GLY A 11 -19.64 -3.35 -32.94
C GLY A 11 -18.24 -3.63 -33.49
N GLU A 12 -17.37 -2.63 -33.44
CA GLU A 12 -15.97 -2.77 -33.83
C GLU A 12 -15.27 -3.83 -32.96
N ARG A 13 -14.54 -4.75 -33.59
CA ARG A 13 -13.90 -5.87 -32.89
C ARG A 13 -12.72 -5.36 -32.05
N VAL A 14 -12.95 -5.15 -30.77
CA VAL A 14 -11.91 -4.75 -29.82
C VAL A 14 -10.84 -5.86 -29.71
N LEU A 15 -9.63 -5.56 -30.17
CA LEU A 15 -8.46 -6.44 -30.11
C LEU A 15 -7.49 -6.00 -29.01
N CYS A 16 -6.64 -6.93 -28.57
CA CYS A 16 -5.46 -6.68 -27.75
C CYS A 16 -4.27 -6.27 -28.62
N ASP A 17 -3.65 -5.12 -28.34
CA ASP A 17 -2.52 -4.59 -29.13
C ASP A 17 -1.29 -5.51 -29.09
N TYR A 18 -1.18 -6.34 -28.04
CA TYR A 18 -0.05 -7.25 -27.79
C TYR A 18 -0.22 -8.65 -28.42
N CYS A 19 -1.41 -9.03 -28.89
CA CYS A 19 -1.62 -10.36 -29.48
C CYS A 19 -2.66 -10.43 -30.61
N LEU A 20 -3.32 -9.32 -30.93
CA LEU A 20 -4.32 -9.15 -31.99
C LEU A 20 -5.55 -10.06 -31.86
N GLN A 21 -5.87 -10.50 -30.65
CA GLN A 21 -7.07 -11.31 -30.33
C GLN A 21 -8.04 -10.51 -29.44
N THR A 22 -9.32 -10.89 -29.45
CA THR A 22 -10.37 -10.22 -28.65
C THR A 22 -10.39 -10.70 -27.19
N ALA A 23 -11.30 -10.18 -26.38
CA ALA A 23 -11.57 -10.71 -25.03
C ALA A 23 -11.95 -12.22 -25.00
N SER A 24 -12.39 -12.81 -26.12
CA SER A 24 -12.74 -14.23 -26.18
C SER A 24 -11.55 -15.18 -26.08
N CYS A 25 -10.33 -14.71 -26.36
CA CYS A 25 -9.14 -15.56 -26.42
C CYS A 25 -7.86 -14.72 -26.23
N ASN A 26 -7.02 -15.11 -25.27
CA ASN A 26 -5.68 -14.57 -25.05
C ASN A 26 -4.60 -15.47 -25.70
N ARG A 27 -3.32 -15.11 -25.53
CA ARG A 27 -2.16 -15.90 -25.99
C ARG A 27 -2.13 -17.37 -25.52
N LYS A 28 -2.94 -17.75 -24.52
CA LYS A 28 -3.01 -19.11 -23.94
C LYS A 28 -4.29 -19.87 -24.31
N GLY A 29 -5.12 -19.32 -25.20
CA GLY A 29 -6.39 -19.95 -25.63
C GLY A 29 -7.57 -19.74 -24.66
N ALA A 30 -7.42 -18.86 -23.65
CA ALA A 30 -8.42 -18.65 -22.61
C ALA A 30 -9.16 -17.32 -22.80
N GLN A 31 -10.44 -17.27 -22.43
CA GLN A 31 -11.22 -16.03 -22.36
C GLN A 31 -10.67 -15.12 -21.25
N GLU A 32 -10.46 -13.84 -21.57
CA GLU A 32 -9.88 -12.85 -20.65
C GLU A 32 -10.26 -11.44 -21.11
N ASP A 33 -10.94 -10.67 -20.26
CA ASP A 33 -11.36 -9.30 -20.63
C ASP A 33 -10.17 -8.35 -20.75
N LEU A 34 -10.24 -7.48 -21.76
CA LEU A 34 -9.22 -6.47 -22.04
C LEU A 34 -9.29 -5.34 -21.00
N LEU A 35 -8.13 -4.91 -20.53
CA LEU A 35 -7.92 -3.57 -19.99
C LEU A 35 -7.90 -2.58 -21.16
N ILE A 36 -8.50 -1.42 -20.98
CA ILE A 36 -8.54 -0.36 -21.99
C ILE A 36 -8.09 0.95 -21.33
N CYS A 37 -7.05 1.57 -21.87
CA CYS A 37 -6.51 2.83 -21.35
C CYS A 37 -7.56 3.93 -21.52
N THR A 38 -7.88 4.66 -20.45
CA THR A 38 -8.85 5.77 -20.54
C THR A 38 -8.41 6.86 -21.50
N ASP A 39 -7.09 7.07 -21.62
CA ASP A 39 -6.53 8.30 -22.19
C ASP A 39 -6.14 8.12 -23.66
N CYS A 40 -5.43 7.04 -24.00
CA CYS A 40 -5.00 6.71 -25.37
C CYS A 40 -5.78 5.56 -26.02
N GLN A 41 -6.74 4.96 -25.32
CA GLN A 41 -7.52 3.80 -25.79
C GLN A 41 -6.74 2.53 -26.13
N ALA A 42 -5.44 2.42 -25.81
CA ALA A 42 -4.69 1.16 -25.91
C ALA A 42 -5.38 0.00 -25.17
N LYS A 43 -5.37 -1.20 -25.74
CA LYS A 43 -6.11 -2.38 -25.28
C LYS A 43 -5.17 -3.55 -24.99
N ALA A 44 -5.24 -4.11 -23.79
CA ALA A 44 -4.34 -5.20 -23.36
C ALA A 44 -5.08 -6.30 -22.59
N HIS A 45 -4.80 -7.57 -22.92
CA HIS A 45 -5.05 -8.66 -21.98
C HIS A 45 -4.10 -8.48 -20.78
N PRO A 46 -4.58 -8.57 -19.51
CA PRO A 46 -3.70 -8.62 -18.34
C PRO A 46 -2.57 -9.65 -18.47
N SER A 47 -2.85 -10.85 -18.99
CA SER A 47 -1.83 -11.88 -19.24
C SER A 47 -0.86 -11.57 -20.41
N CYS A 48 -1.05 -10.47 -21.14
CA CYS A 48 -0.05 -9.94 -22.10
C CYS A 48 0.78 -8.80 -21.53
N MET A 49 0.37 -8.24 -20.38
CA MET A 49 1.14 -7.31 -19.53
C MET A 49 1.83 -8.04 -18.36
N ASP A 50 1.86 -9.38 -18.39
CA ASP A 50 2.34 -10.27 -17.32
C ASP A 50 1.71 -10.02 -15.93
N TYR A 51 0.49 -9.46 -15.89
CA TYR A 51 -0.24 -9.23 -14.64
C TYR A 51 -0.68 -10.54 -14.00
N SER A 52 -0.60 -10.59 -12.67
CA SER A 52 -1.26 -11.62 -11.87
C SER A 52 -2.78 -11.46 -11.92
N SER A 53 -3.54 -12.55 -11.69
CA SER A 53 -5.00 -12.52 -11.65
C SER A 53 -5.56 -11.58 -10.56
N ASP A 54 -4.83 -11.39 -9.46
CA ASP A 54 -5.18 -10.44 -8.41
C ASP A 54 -4.93 -8.99 -8.82
N LEU A 55 -3.78 -8.71 -9.46
CA LEU A 55 -3.47 -7.39 -10.04
C LEU A 55 -4.50 -7.01 -11.11
N ALA A 56 -4.80 -7.93 -12.03
CA ALA A 56 -5.83 -7.76 -13.05
C ALA A 56 -7.21 -7.43 -12.43
N ARG A 57 -7.58 -8.13 -11.34
CA ARG A 57 -8.83 -7.87 -10.61
C ARG A 57 -8.85 -6.53 -9.90
N ARG A 58 -7.71 -6.01 -9.40
CA ARG A 58 -7.64 -4.67 -8.79
C ARG A 58 -7.58 -3.55 -9.84
N ALA A 59 -6.81 -3.71 -10.92
CA ALA A 59 -6.71 -2.74 -12.01
C ALA A 59 -8.10 -2.39 -12.59
N ARG A 60 -8.94 -3.42 -12.81
CA ARG A 60 -10.34 -3.27 -13.28
C ARG A 60 -11.29 -2.53 -12.30
N ARG A 61 -10.88 -2.20 -11.07
CA ARG A 61 -11.73 -1.48 -10.08
C ARG A 61 -11.66 0.05 -10.17
N SER A 62 -10.83 0.58 -11.06
CA SER A 62 -10.68 2.02 -11.28
C SER A 62 -10.35 2.31 -12.75
N PRO A 63 -10.42 3.57 -13.21
CA PRO A 63 -9.77 3.99 -14.45
C PRO A 63 -8.35 3.41 -14.55
N TRP A 64 -8.09 2.68 -15.62
CA TRP A 64 -6.78 2.11 -15.95
C TRP A 64 -6.14 2.93 -17.06
N GLN A 65 -4.84 3.21 -16.89
CA GLN A 65 -4.00 3.88 -17.86
C GLN A 65 -2.90 2.88 -18.28
N CYS A 66 -2.48 2.90 -19.54
CA CYS A 66 -1.31 2.14 -19.97
C CYS A 66 -0.02 2.68 -19.32
N ILE A 67 1.11 2.06 -19.62
CA ILE A 67 2.43 2.50 -19.13
C ILE A 67 2.78 3.93 -19.59
N ASP A 68 2.46 4.28 -20.84
CA ASP A 68 2.82 5.56 -21.48
C ASP A 68 1.92 6.73 -21.05
N CYS A 69 0.71 6.44 -20.54
CA CYS A 69 -0.25 7.44 -20.06
C CYS A 69 -0.32 7.51 -18.53
N LYS A 70 0.55 6.80 -17.81
CA LYS A 70 0.46 6.72 -16.35
C LYS A 70 0.69 8.08 -15.69
N THR A 71 -0.26 8.51 -14.86
CA THR A 71 -0.07 9.68 -13.98
C THR A 71 0.01 9.27 -12.51
N CYS A 72 0.66 10.10 -11.70
CA CYS A 72 0.80 9.88 -10.27
C CYS A 72 -0.53 10.10 -9.57
N CYS A 73 -1.03 9.08 -8.85
CA CYS A 73 -2.32 9.09 -8.16
C CYS A 73 -2.39 9.99 -6.91
N LEU A 74 -1.51 11.01 -6.80
CA LEU A 74 -1.43 11.97 -5.71
C LEU A 74 -1.23 13.43 -6.19
N CYS A 75 -0.60 13.66 -7.36
CA CYS A 75 -0.44 14.98 -7.98
C CYS A 75 -1.04 15.07 -9.39
N GLU A 76 -1.56 13.97 -9.93
CA GLU A 76 -2.21 13.82 -11.24
C GLU A 76 -1.32 14.12 -12.47
N ASP A 77 -0.03 14.42 -12.26
CA ASP A 77 0.97 14.64 -13.30
C ASP A 77 1.68 13.33 -13.71
N ALA A 78 2.19 13.28 -14.95
CA ALA A 78 3.13 12.25 -15.39
C ALA A 78 4.55 12.52 -14.89
N GLY A 79 4.96 13.80 -14.81
CA GLY A 79 6.25 14.25 -14.29
C GLY A 79 7.46 13.58 -14.95
N ASP A 80 8.42 13.17 -14.12
CA ASP A 80 9.54 12.33 -14.53
C ASP A 80 9.12 10.84 -14.46
N PRO A 81 9.07 10.10 -15.59
CA PRO A 81 8.74 8.68 -15.58
C PRO A 81 9.80 7.83 -14.88
N ASP A 82 11.07 8.27 -14.86
CA ASP A 82 12.14 7.56 -14.15
C ASP A 82 12.01 7.72 -12.62
N ALA A 83 11.29 8.74 -12.14
CA ALA A 83 10.94 8.92 -10.74
C ALA A 83 9.57 8.31 -10.34
N MET A 84 8.87 7.64 -11.27
CA MET A 84 7.57 7.01 -11.01
C MET A 84 7.69 5.51 -10.73
N LEU A 85 6.97 5.03 -9.72
CA LEU A 85 6.79 3.62 -9.39
C LEU A 85 5.36 3.18 -9.71
N PHE A 86 5.20 1.94 -10.19
CA PHE A 86 3.90 1.30 -10.38
C PHE A 86 3.67 0.26 -9.29
N CYS A 87 2.48 0.22 -8.70
CA CYS A 87 2.17 -0.71 -7.63
C CYS A 87 1.84 -2.13 -8.14
N ASP A 88 2.62 -3.15 -7.73
CA ASP A 88 2.41 -4.59 -8.05
C ASP A 88 1.01 -5.14 -7.68
N ALA A 89 0.25 -4.44 -6.83
CA ALA A 89 -1.07 -4.84 -6.39
C ALA A 89 -2.23 -4.16 -7.14
N CYS A 90 -2.03 -2.98 -7.73
CA CYS A 90 -3.12 -2.21 -8.37
C CYS A 90 -2.76 -1.41 -9.63
N ASP A 91 -1.51 -1.47 -10.10
CA ASP A 91 -1.01 -0.81 -11.32
C ASP A 91 -1.13 0.74 -11.33
N LYS A 92 -1.28 1.34 -10.15
CA LYS A 92 -1.31 2.80 -9.97
C LYS A 92 0.10 3.38 -9.89
N GLY A 93 0.28 4.52 -10.56
CA GLY A 93 1.53 5.29 -10.58
C GLY A 93 1.66 6.19 -9.35
N TYR A 94 2.89 6.31 -8.84
CA TYR A 94 3.26 7.20 -7.75
C TYR A 94 4.68 7.72 -7.98
N HIS A 95 4.90 9.04 -8.00
CA HIS A 95 6.27 9.55 -7.90
C HIS A 95 6.85 9.22 -6.51
N MET A 96 8.12 8.83 -6.48
CA MET A 96 8.85 8.49 -5.25
C MET A 96 8.78 9.60 -4.19
N SER A 97 8.82 10.86 -4.64
CA SER A 97 8.70 12.08 -3.82
C SER A 97 7.28 12.42 -3.36
N CYS A 98 6.24 11.96 -4.08
CA CYS A 98 4.84 12.19 -3.72
C CYS A 98 4.29 11.14 -2.75
N HIS A 99 4.89 9.94 -2.71
CA HIS A 99 4.46 8.86 -1.83
C HIS A 99 4.62 9.23 -0.35
N SER A 100 3.81 8.61 0.52
CA SER A 100 3.88 8.78 1.98
C SER A 100 3.98 7.40 2.66
N PRO A 101 5.10 7.08 3.34
CA PRO A 101 6.32 7.87 3.44
C PRO A 101 7.02 8.09 2.09
N VAL A 102 7.81 9.16 1.99
CA VAL A 102 8.65 9.46 0.82
C VAL A 102 9.62 8.31 0.58
N ILE A 103 9.82 7.96 -0.68
CA ILE A 103 10.72 6.90 -1.11
C ILE A 103 11.99 7.56 -1.66
N GLU A 104 13.15 7.25 -1.05
CA GLU A 104 14.44 7.86 -1.43
C GLU A 104 15.12 7.07 -2.56
N ASP A 105 15.12 5.74 -2.49
CA ASP A 105 15.70 4.82 -3.49
C ASP A 105 14.61 3.96 -4.17
N LYS A 106 14.84 3.58 -5.44
CA LYS A 106 13.93 2.65 -6.15
C LYS A 106 13.86 1.30 -5.41
N PRO A 107 12.66 0.82 -5.00
CA PRO A 107 12.53 -0.44 -4.24
C PRO A 107 13.11 -1.66 -4.97
N THR A 108 13.72 -2.57 -4.22
CA THR A 108 14.26 -3.83 -4.76
C THR A 108 13.19 -4.93 -4.78
N GLY A 109 12.86 -5.41 -5.97
CA GLY A 109 11.81 -6.41 -6.16
C GLY A 109 10.41 -5.79 -6.22
N LYS A 110 9.43 -6.44 -5.57
CA LYS A 110 8.02 -6.03 -5.64
C LYS A 110 7.70 -4.86 -4.71
N TRP A 111 6.88 -3.93 -5.17
CA TRP A 111 6.46 -2.76 -4.40
C TRP A 111 4.94 -2.57 -4.37
N VAL A 112 4.42 -2.25 -3.19
CA VAL A 112 2.98 -2.02 -2.94
C VAL A 112 2.80 -0.65 -2.31
N CYS A 113 1.88 0.16 -2.85
CA CYS A 113 1.60 1.49 -2.33
C CYS A 113 0.80 1.44 -1.03
N SER A 114 0.93 2.48 -0.19
CA SER A 114 0.31 2.55 1.15
C SER A 114 -1.20 2.25 1.15
N ARG A 115 -1.93 2.63 0.10
CA ARG A 115 -3.37 2.32 -0.05
C ARG A 115 -3.64 0.82 -0.14
N CYS A 116 -2.88 0.09 -0.95
CA CYS A 116 -3.09 -1.35 -1.09
C CYS A 116 -2.61 -2.13 0.13
N CYS A 117 -1.63 -1.61 0.90
CA CYS A 117 -1.27 -2.16 2.21
C CYS A 117 -2.44 -2.05 3.19
N GLN A 118 -3.03 -0.86 3.35
CA GLN A 118 -4.20 -0.63 4.21
C GLN A 118 -5.40 -1.51 3.82
N GLU A 119 -5.66 -1.69 2.52
CA GLU A 119 -6.70 -2.60 2.02
C GLU A 119 -6.40 -4.08 2.38
N ILE A 120 -5.13 -4.50 2.43
CA ILE A 120 -4.73 -5.87 2.82
C ILE A 120 -4.83 -6.08 4.35
N GLU A 121 -4.52 -5.05 5.13
CA GLU A 121 -4.65 -5.07 6.59
C GLU A 121 -6.12 -5.15 7.04
N ALA A 122 -7.06 -4.55 6.28
CA ALA A 122 -8.49 -4.55 6.58
C ALA A 122 -9.23 -5.84 6.17
N ASP A 123 -8.82 -6.52 5.09
CA ASP A 123 -9.47 -7.75 4.57
C ASP A 123 -8.99 -9.04 5.27
N ALA A 124 -8.17 -8.95 6.32
CA ALA A 124 -7.53 -10.10 6.96
C ALA A 124 -8.45 -10.81 7.99
N PRO A 125 -8.91 -12.05 7.75
CA PRO A 125 -9.59 -12.84 8.77
C PRO A 125 -8.61 -13.28 9.87
N GLU A 126 -9.12 -13.45 11.10
CA GLU A 126 -8.31 -13.66 12.30
C GLU A 126 -7.33 -14.85 12.21
N THR A 127 -6.05 -14.53 12.02
CA THR A 127 -4.86 -15.33 12.37
C THR A 127 -4.75 -16.77 11.82
N THR A 128 -3.76 -17.01 10.95
CA THR A 128 -3.10 -18.33 10.87
C THR A 128 -1.64 -18.13 10.50
N PHE A 129 -0.75 -18.20 11.50
CA PHE A 129 0.65 -17.82 11.38
C PHE A 129 1.53 -18.92 10.76
N CYS A 130 2.63 -18.56 10.10
CA CYS A 130 3.69 -19.47 9.66
C CYS A 130 5.03 -18.96 10.21
N GLY A 131 5.43 -19.45 11.39
CA GLY A 131 6.45 -18.82 12.24
C GLY A 131 7.90 -19.06 11.85
N SER A 132 8.31 -18.76 10.61
CA SER A 132 9.70 -18.97 10.17
C SER A 132 10.28 -17.93 9.17
N CYS A 133 9.57 -16.86 8.84
CA CYS A 133 10.05 -15.86 7.88
C CYS A 133 9.80 -14.42 8.35
N VAL A 134 10.84 -13.59 8.38
CA VAL A 134 10.85 -12.23 8.97
C VAL A 134 10.70 -11.12 7.91
N LEU A 135 9.78 -11.30 6.96
CA LEU A 135 9.43 -10.30 5.94
C LEU A 135 7.90 -10.19 5.76
N MET A 136 7.41 -8.97 5.55
CA MET A 136 6.02 -8.61 5.22
C MET A 136 5.54 -9.13 3.84
N PHE A 137 6.24 -10.11 3.26
CA PHE A 137 5.99 -10.63 1.90
C PHE A 137 5.86 -12.16 1.82
N CYS A 138 5.67 -12.85 2.94
CA CYS A 138 5.26 -14.26 2.94
C CYS A 138 3.76 -14.43 2.65
N TYR A 139 3.34 -13.99 1.46
CA TYR A 139 2.10 -14.44 0.85
C TYR A 139 2.10 -15.98 0.80
N ARG A 140 1.06 -16.62 1.35
CA ARG A 140 0.76 -18.02 1.02
C ARG A 140 0.35 -18.12 -0.45
N LEU A 141 1.33 -18.36 -1.32
CA LEU A 141 1.04 -19.04 -2.58
C LEU A 141 0.35 -20.37 -2.25
N ARG A 142 -0.76 -20.70 -2.94
CA ARG A 142 -1.57 -21.90 -2.65
C ARG A 142 -0.88 -23.23 -3.02
N THR A 143 0.37 -23.18 -3.44
CA THR A 143 1.22 -24.31 -3.83
C THR A 143 2.55 -24.18 -3.06
N GLY A 144 2.85 -25.16 -2.21
CA GLY A 144 3.85 -25.01 -1.14
C GLY A 144 5.31 -25.15 -1.56
N GLY A 145 6.20 -24.69 -0.66
CA GLY A 145 7.66 -24.80 -0.77
C GLY A 145 8.34 -23.56 -0.22
N CYS A 146 9.02 -23.68 0.92
CA CYS A 146 9.97 -22.69 1.43
C CYS A 146 11.40 -23.14 1.09
N ILE A 147 12.28 -22.18 0.80
CA ILE A 147 13.71 -22.41 0.57
C ILE A 147 14.50 -21.68 1.67
N ASP A 148 15.39 -22.41 2.34
CA ASP A 148 16.14 -21.90 3.50
C ASP A 148 17.26 -20.93 3.10
N SER A 149 17.37 -19.82 3.84
CA SER A 149 18.55 -18.92 3.90
C SER A 149 18.38 -17.90 5.04
N PRO A 150 19.48 -17.36 5.59
CA PRO A 150 19.90 -17.80 6.93
C PRO A 150 19.47 -16.91 8.09
N SER A 151 19.64 -17.45 9.30
CA SER A 151 19.21 -16.87 10.57
C SER A 151 19.76 -15.47 10.87
N VAL A 152 18.87 -14.50 11.06
CA VAL A 152 19.10 -13.29 11.86
C VAL A 152 18.17 -13.36 13.08
N SER A 153 18.77 -13.52 14.27
CA SER A 153 18.05 -13.52 15.55
C SER A 153 17.76 -12.08 15.99
N GLY A 154 16.52 -11.63 15.81
CA GLY A 154 16.09 -10.27 16.18
C GLY A 154 14.58 -10.18 16.32
N SER A 155 14.02 -10.64 17.43
CA SER A 155 12.58 -10.59 17.71
C SER A 155 12.15 -9.19 18.18
N SER A 156 11.26 -8.54 17.43
CA SER A 156 10.49 -7.38 17.89
C SER A 156 9.00 -7.62 17.61
N SER A 157 8.15 -7.43 18.63
CA SER A 157 6.81 -8.02 18.71
C SER A 157 5.73 -6.94 18.89
N TRP A 158 5.46 -6.15 17.85
CA TRP A 158 4.79 -4.84 18.00
C TRP A 158 3.71 -4.51 16.95
N VAL A 159 2.86 -5.45 16.53
CA VAL A 159 1.60 -5.13 15.81
C VAL A 159 0.49 -6.11 16.21
N THR A 160 -0.35 -5.74 17.19
CA THR A 160 -1.64 -6.43 17.45
C THR A 160 -2.63 -5.63 18.29
N ASP A 161 -2.20 -4.70 19.15
CA ASP A 161 -3.11 -3.91 20.00
C ASP A 161 -2.63 -2.45 20.07
N VAL A 162 -3.55 -1.50 19.82
CA VAL A 162 -3.30 -0.07 20.01
C VAL A 162 -3.87 0.30 21.39
N PRO A 163 -3.00 0.58 22.38
CA PRO A 163 -3.44 0.73 23.76
C PRO A 163 -4.24 2.02 23.97
N ASN A 164 -5.10 2.03 24.98
CA ASN A 164 -5.73 3.27 25.44
C ASN A 164 -4.76 4.05 26.34
N ALA A 165 -4.39 5.26 25.92
CA ALA A 165 -3.49 6.13 26.67
C ALA A 165 -4.17 7.02 27.73
N ALA A 166 -5.50 6.98 27.88
CA ALA A 166 -6.27 7.98 28.67
C ALA A 166 -5.89 8.10 30.16
N ASP A 167 -5.26 7.08 30.73
CA ASP A 167 -4.83 7.03 32.13
C ASP A 167 -3.33 6.71 32.30
N TRP A 168 -2.52 6.86 31.24
CA TRP A 168 -1.07 6.67 31.30
C TRP A 168 -0.37 7.75 32.12
N SER A 169 0.57 7.30 32.95
CA SER A 169 1.61 8.13 33.55
C SER A 169 2.64 8.62 32.52
N ILE A 170 3.42 9.63 32.90
CA ILE A 170 4.52 10.18 32.08
C ILE A 170 5.55 9.08 31.72
N ASP A 171 5.82 8.15 32.63
CA ASP A 171 6.71 7.02 32.38
C ASP A 171 6.15 6.00 31.39
N GLU A 172 4.83 5.74 31.40
CA GLU A 172 4.19 4.86 30.41
C GLU A 172 4.16 5.49 29.02
N VAL A 173 3.94 6.81 28.92
CA VAL A 173 4.09 7.57 27.67
C VAL A 173 5.52 7.43 27.13
N ALA A 174 6.52 7.72 27.95
CA ALA A 174 7.92 7.61 27.57
C ALA A 174 8.31 6.17 27.19
N GLN A 175 7.85 5.18 27.94
CA GLN A 175 8.12 3.76 27.68
C GLN A 175 7.47 3.28 26.37
N TYR A 176 6.24 3.71 26.06
CA TYR A 176 5.59 3.41 24.78
C TYR A 176 6.42 3.92 23.59
N PHE A 177 6.81 5.21 23.60
CA PHE A 177 7.60 5.78 22.51
C PHE A 177 9.01 5.17 22.42
N SER A 178 9.61 4.78 23.55
CA SER A 178 10.89 4.06 23.57
C SER A 178 10.78 2.65 22.95
N ASN A 179 9.76 1.87 23.34
CA ASN A 179 9.53 0.51 22.86
C ASN A 179 9.33 0.43 21.33
N ILE A 180 8.67 1.42 20.73
CA ILE A 180 8.46 1.51 19.28
C ILE A 180 9.65 2.18 18.53
N GLY A 181 10.75 2.49 19.23
CA GLY A 181 12.04 2.89 18.63
C GLY A 181 12.44 4.36 18.79
N PHE A 182 11.64 5.21 19.43
CA PHE A 182 11.96 6.63 19.65
C PHE A 182 12.72 6.85 20.98
N ILE A 183 13.72 6.01 21.25
CA ILE A 183 14.47 5.92 22.53
C ILE A 183 15.16 7.25 22.94
N HIS A 184 15.46 8.14 22.00
CA HIS A 184 16.04 9.46 22.31
C HIS A 184 14.99 10.56 22.47
N GLN A 185 13.75 10.30 22.07
CA GLN A 185 12.63 11.23 22.15
C GLN A 185 11.70 10.90 23.32
N SER A 186 11.73 9.67 23.86
CA SER A 186 11.04 9.27 25.09
C SER A 186 11.36 10.19 26.27
N GLU A 187 12.62 10.63 26.38
CA GLU A 187 13.04 11.51 27.48
C GLU A 187 12.45 12.91 27.36
N ILE A 188 12.19 13.42 26.15
CA ILE A 188 11.53 14.71 25.95
C ILE A 188 10.07 14.66 26.43
N PHE A 189 9.40 13.50 26.39
CA PHE A 189 8.08 13.35 27.03
C PHE A 189 8.16 13.44 28.55
N ARG A 190 9.26 13.00 29.17
CA ARG A 190 9.53 13.21 30.61
C ARG A 190 9.88 14.66 30.93
N GLU A 191 10.80 15.27 30.17
CA GLU A 191 11.24 16.66 30.33
C GLU A 191 10.10 17.69 30.16
N GLN A 192 9.04 17.32 29.43
CA GLN A 192 7.87 18.16 29.19
C GLN A 192 6.63 17.68 29.98
N GLU A 193 6.81 16.78 30.95
CA GLU A 193 5.79 16.25 31.88
C GLU A 193 4.51 15.73 31.19
N ILE A 194 4.66 15.10 30.02
CA ILE A 194 3.53 14.70 29.16
C ILE A 194 2.92 13.38 29.67
N ASP A 195 1.82 13.49 30.41
CA ASP A 195 0.95 12.37 30.77
C ASP A 195 0.08 11.92 29.58
N GLY A 196 -0.62 10.80 29.74
CA GLY A 196 -1.48 10.23 28.71
C GLY A 196 -2.63 11.14 28.26
N ARG A 197 -3.14 11.99 29.15
CA ARG A 197 -4.22 12.94 28.83
C ARG A 197 -3.71 14.12 28.04
N SER A 198 -2.54 14.64 28.39
CA SER A 198 -1.83 15.67 27.62
C SER A 198 -1.44 15.14 26.25
N LEU A 199 -0.93 13.91 26.17
CA LEU A 199 -0.59 13.22 24.91
C LEU A 199 -1.77 13.15 23.94
N LEU A 200 -2.95 12.76 24.44
CA LEU A 200 -4.18 12.69 23.64
C LEU A 200 -4.71 14.07 23.21
N LEU A 201 -4.27 15.17 23.82
CA LEU A 201 -4.63 16.55 23.44
C LEU A 201 -3.61 17.25 22.55
N LEU A 202 -2.42 16.66 22.32
CA LEU A 202 -1.37 17.24 21.47
C LEU A 202 -1.83 17.44 20.02
N LYS A 203 -1.58 18.63 19.48
CA LYS A 203 -1.84 18.98 18.09
C LYS A 203 -0.56 18.88 17.26
N ARG A 204 -0.73 18.96 15.93
CA ARG A 204 0.37 18.97 14.96
C ARG A 204 1.40 20.08 15.23
N SER A 205 0.97 21.26 15.66
CA SER A 205 1.86 22.35 16.09
C SER A 205 2.77 21.91 17.23
N ASP A 206 2.18 21.24 18.21
CA ASP A 206 2.80 20.98 19.50
C ASP A 206 3.89 19.92 19.33
N VAL A 207 3.62 18.85 18.58
CA VAL A 207 4.60 17.80 18.27
C VAL A 207 5.66 18.23 17.24
N LEU A 208 5.33 19.07 16.26
CA LEU A 208 6.28 19.47 15.21
C LEU A 208 7.13 20.71 15.55
N THR A 209 6.72 21.53 16.52
CA THR A 209 7.41 22.80 16.85
C THR A 209 7.46 23.17 18.34
N GLY A 210 6.58 22.63 19.19
CA GLY A 210 6.63 22.84 20.64
C GLY A 210 7.62 21.89 21.32
N LEU A 211 7.49 20.60 21.03
CA LEU A 211 8.46 19.57 21.39
C LEU A 211 9.65 19.66 20.43
N SER A 212 10.87 19.74 20.97
CA SER A 212 12.11 20.10 20.27
C SER A 212 12.69 18.99 19.35
N PHE A 213 11.82 18.16 18.80
CA PHE A 213 12.16 17.06 17.92
C PHE A 213 12.71 17.54 16.57
N LYS A 214 13.60 16.73 15.97
CA LYS A 214 13.93 16.86 14.54
C LYS A 214 12.69 16.51 13.71
N LEU A 215 12.45 17.24 12.61
CA LEU A 215 11.22 17.15 11.80
C LEU A 215 10.83 15.72 11.38
N GLY A 216 11.81 14.89 10.96
CA GLY A 216 11.56 13.50 10.56
C GLY A 216 10.98 12.64 11.70
N PRO A 217 11.67 12.49 12.85
CA PRO A 217 11.10 11.90 14.06
C PRO A 217 9.77 12.52 14.49
N ALA A 218 9.64 13.85 14.47
CA ALA A 218 8.44 14.56 14.88
C ALA A 218 7.18 14.13 14.08
N LEU A 219 7.32 13.99 12.76
CA LEU A 219 6.24 13.51 11.88
C LEU A 219 5.83 12.06 12.19
N LYS A 220 6.80 11.17 12.49
CA LYS A 220 6.51 9.77 12.85
C LYS A 220 5.87 9.66 14.23
N ILE A 221 6.36 10.42 15.21
CA ILE A 221 5.78 10.51 16.56
C ILE A 221 4.33 11.00 16.49
N TYR A 222 4.06 12.05 15.71
CA TYR A 222 2.69 12.56 15.52
C TYR A 222 1.75 11.50 14.92
N SER A 223 2.24 10.65 14.00
CA SER A 223 1.45 9.53 13.46
C SER A 223 0.99 8.54 14.54
N HIS A 224 1.83 8.24 15.53
CA HIS A 224 1.44 7.39 16.67
C HIS A 224 0.53 8.11 17.66
N VAL A 225 0.73 9.41 17.91
CA VAL A 225 -0.20 10.23 18.69
C VAL A 225 -1.60 10.19 18.07
N GLN A 226 -1.72 10.31 16.74
CA GLN A 226 -3.01 10.21 16.06
C GLN A 226 -3.67 8.82 16.20
N GLN A 227 -2.89 7.72 16.22
CA GLN A 227 -3.42 6.37 16.46
C GLN A 227 -3.99 6.23 17.87
N LEU A 228 -3.29 6.73 18.89
CA LEU A 228 -3.77 6.75 20.28
C LEU A 228 -5.00 7.66 20.44
N GLN A 229 -5.02 8.82 19.77
CA GLN A 229 -6.15 9.75 19.76
C GLN A 229 -7.44 9.13 19.21
N LEU A 230 -7.36 8.38 18.10
CA LEU A 230 -8.51 7.66 17.55
C LEU A 230 -9.08 6.60 18.51
N ARG A 231 -8.21 5.98 19.31
CA ARG A 231 -8.57 4.97 20.33
C ARG A 231 -9.15 5.59 21.61
N GLY A 232 -8.83 6.84 21.89
CA GLY A 232 -9.28 7.59 23.08
C GLY A 232 -10.61 8.32 22.93
N GLN A 233 -11.22 8.36 21.73
CA GLN A 233 -12.52 8.98 21.53
C GLN A 233 -13.65 8.07 22.02
N PRO A 234 -14.67 8.60 22.73
CA PRO A 234 -15.86 7.83 23.05
C PRO A 234 -16.64 7.50 21.76
N VAL A 235 -17.04 6.24 21.61
CA VAL A 235 -17.94 5.81 20.52
C VAL A 235 -19.27 6.56 20.66
N GLN A 236 -19.72 7.18 19.56
CA GLN A 236 -21.00 7.91 19.47
C GLN A 236 -22.14 6.99 19.04
#